data_AF-A0A9D9FZJ4-F1
#
_entry.id   AF-A0A9D9FZJ4-F1
#
_cell.length_a   1.000
_cell.length_b   1.000
_cell.length_c   1.000
_cell.angle_alpha   90.00
_cell.angle_beta   90.00
_cell.angle_gamma   90.00
#
_symmetry.space_group_name_H-M   'P 1'
#
loop_
_entity.id
_entity.type
_entity.pdbx_description
1 polymer ?
#
loop_
_entity_poly.entity_id
_entity_poly.type
_entity_poly.pdbx_seq_one_letter_code
_entity_poly.pdbx_strand_id
1 'polypeptide(L)'
;YVKPAISAVLPIIVLGIAVSFLLVIAMSAFFLVGSLLGPAILILFPVASLFYGWIVAVFVVTAHAIVIERVGLRGLKRSAELTKEYRWPIVGTLALAAICFGLINTVIGGVATLFFVALVSTTQDGAYLGALTGSILPLLLYSTVFTIGTGLVCIVIALIYARLREIKEGISVDQIAAVFE
;
A
#
# COMPACT_ATOMS: atom_id res chain seq x y z
N TYR A 1 -2.36 -22.71 13.47
CA TYR A 1 -2.55 -21.49 12.65
C TYR A 1 -1.57 -21.33 11.49
N VAL A 2 -0.33 -21.84 11.58
CA VAL A 2 0.70 -21.68 10.51
C VAL A 2 0.40 -22.47 9.23
N LYS A 3 -0.07 -23.73 9.32
CA LYS A 3 -0.39 -24.56 8.14
C LYS A 3 -1.46 -23.95 7.21
N PRO A 4 -2.60 -23.44 7.72
CA PRO A 4 -3.58 -22.75 6.86
C PRO A 4 -3.01 -21.48 6.20
N ALA A 5 -2.21 -20.70 6.93
CA ALA A 5 -1.63 -19.47 6.40
C ALA A 5 -0.70 -19.74 5.22
N ILE A 6 0.15 -20.77 5.30
CA ILE A 6 1.05 -21.18 4.21
C ILE A 6 0.27 -21.61 2.96
N SER A 7 -0.85 -22.32 3.12
CA SER A 7 -1.69 -22.70 1.97
C SER A 7 -2.39 -21.52 1.29
N ALA A 8 -2.59 -20.41 2.02
CA ALA A 8 -3.14 -19.18 1.48
C ALA A 8 -2.08 -18.31 0.76
N VAL A 9 -0.78 -18.53 1.02
CA VAL A 9 0.29 -17.77 0.37
C VAL A 9 0.26 -17.94 -1.15
N LEU A 10 0.07 -19.16 -1.63
CA LEU A 10 0.10 -19.46 -3.07
C LEU A 10 -1.00 -18.72 -3.86
N PRO A 11 -2.30 -18.77 -3.48
CA PRO A 11 -3.32 -17.97 -4.15
C PRO A 11 -3.12 -16.46 -3.96
N ILE A 12 -2.57 -15.99 -2.84
CA ILE A 12 -2.24 -14.56 -2.64
C ILE A 12 -1.15 -14.12 -3.62
N ILE A 13 -0.10 -14.91 -3.80
CA ILE A 13 0.99 -14.59 -4.75
C ILE A 13 0.45 -14.56 -6.18
N VAL A 14 -0.30 -15.58 -6.59
CA VAL A 14 -0.84 -15.65 -7.97
C VAL A 14 -1.79 -14.50 -8.25
N LEU A 15 -2.73 -14.23 -7.34
CA LEU A 15 -3.67 -13.13 -7.50
C LEU A 15 -2.99 -11.77 -7.35
N GLY A 16 -2.01 -11.65 -6.47
CA GLY A 16 -1.19 -10.46 -6.29
C GLY A 16 -0.45 -10.10 -7.58
N ILE A 17 0.24 -11.06 -8.19
CA ILE A 17 0.93 -10.88 -9.48
C ILE A 17 -0.07 -10.47 -10.56
N ALA A 18 -1.24 -11.12 -10.65
CA ALA A 18 -2.26 -10.77 -11.64
C ALA A 18 -2.77 -9.32 -11.48
N VAL A 19 -3.03 -8.89 -10.24
CA VAL A 19 -3.45 -7.52 -9.93
C VAL A 19 -2.32 -6.53 -10.22
N SER A 20 -1.08 -6.84 -9.84
CA SER A 20 0.09 -6.01 -10.15
C SER A 20 0.26 -5.84 -11.66
N PHE A 21 0.10 -6.91 -12.45
CA PHE A 21 0.22 -6.84 -13.90
C PHE A 21 -0.87 -5.96 -14.51
N LEU A 22 -2.12 -6.07 -14.02
CA LEU A 22 -3.23 -5.20 -14.43
C LEU A 22 -2.91 -3.73 -14.12
N LEU A 23 -2.42 -3.42 -12.92
CA LEU A 23 -2.06 -2.06 -12.52
C LEU A 23 -0.91 -1.49 -13.38
N VAL A 24 0.09 -2.32 -13.71
CA VAL A 24 1.20 -1.93 -14.60
C VAL A 24 0.71 -1.66 -16.02
N ILE A 25 -0.20 -2.49 -16.55
CA ILE A 25 -0.82 -2.25 -17.87
C ILE A 25 -1.62 -0.95 -17.86
N ALA A 26 -2.44 -0.72 -16.83
CA ALA A 26 -3.22 0.51 -16.72
C ALA A 26 -2.32 1.76 -16.66
N MET A 27 -1.23 1.70 -15.89
CA MET A 27 -0.31 2.81 -15.72
C MET A 27 0.54 3.07 -16.97
N SER A 28 0.99 2.02 -17.66
CA SER A 28 1.74 2.14 -18.92
C SER A 28 0.86 2.65 -20.07
N ALA A 29 -0.39 2.20 -20.17
CA ALA A 29 -1.35 2.73 -21.13
C ALA A 29 -1.58 4.24 -20.91
N PHE A 30 -1.73 4.66 -19.66
CA PHE A 30 -1.85 6.07 -19.33
C PHE A 30 -0.60 6.88 -19.69
N PHE A 31 0.60 6.36 -19.40
CA PHE A 31 1.85 7.02 -19.74
C PHE A 31 2.04 7.17 -21.26
N LEU A 32 1.68 6.14 -22.04
CA LEU A 32 1.72 6.18 -23.51
C LEU A 32 0.77 7.24 -24.08
N VAL A 33 -0.49 7.25 -23.63
CA VAL A 33 -1.48 8.27 -24.04
C VAL A 33 -1.01 9.67 -23.62
N GLY A 34 -0.44 9.77 -22.43
CA GLY A 34 0.16 10.99 -21.90
C GLY A 34 1.28 11.55 -22.76
N SER A 35 2.20 10.70 -23.22
CA SER A 35 3.30 11.08 -24.11
C SER A 35 2.82 11.60 -25.47
N LEU A 36 1.66 11.15 -25.95
CA LEU A 36 1.08 11.57 -27.23
C LEU A 36 0.34 12.91 -27.12
N LEU A 37 -0.23 13.21 -25.96
CA LEU A 37 -1.06 14.41 -25.72
C LEU A 37 -0.25 15.63 -25.24
N GLY A 38 1.04 15.46 -24.89
CA GLY A 38 1.91 16.55 -24.45
C GLY A 38 1.35 17.30 -23.23
N PRO A 39 1.24 18.63 -23.25
CA PRO A 39 0.79 19.41 -22.09
C PRO A 39 -0.67 19.15 -21.70
N ALA A 40 -1.50 18.58 -22.58
CA ALA A 40 -2.89 18.24 -22.27
C ALA A 40 -3.01 17.11 -21.23
N ILE A 41 -1.92 16.39 -20.92
CA ILE A 41 -1.89 15.37 -19.85
C ILE A 41 -2.23 15.95 -18.48
N LEU A 42 -1.98 17.25 -18.24
CA LEU A 42 -2.28 17.90 -16.95
C LEU A 42 -3.77 17.80 -16.59
N ILE A 43 -4.66 17.74 -17.59
CA ILE A 43 -6.11 17.56 -17.40
C ILE A 43 -6.45 16.08 -17.17
N LEU A 44 -5.73 15.17 -17.83
CA LEU A 44 -5.98 13.73 -17.77
C LEU A 44 -5.42 13.08 -16.49
N PHE A 45 -4.37 13.66 -15.91
CA PHE A 45 -3.69 13.17 -14.71
C PHE A 45 -4.60 12.96 -13.48
N PRO A 46 -5.42 13.94 -13.06
CA PRO A 46 -6.35 13.73 -11.95
C PRO A 46 -7.39 12.64 -12.25
N VAL A 47 -7.85 12.54 -13.50
CA VAL A 47 -8.83 11.50 -13.88
C VAL A 47 -8.22 10.11 -13.80
N ALA A 48 -6.98 9.96 -14.27
CA ALA A 48 -6.28 8.68 -14.22
C ALA A 48 -5.85 8.27 -12.81
N SER A 49 -5.46 9.21 -11.96
CA SER A 49 -5.14 8.90 -10.56
C SER A 49 -6.38 8.44 -9.79
N LEU A 50 -7.55 9.03 -10.05
CA LEU A 50 -8.82 8.56 -9.51
C LEU A 50 -9.20 7.17 -10.02
N PHE A 51 -9.04 6.92 -11.31
CA PHE A 51 -9.29 5.60 -11.90
C PHE A 51 -8.36 4.52 -11.33
N TYR A 52 -7.08 4.85 -11.18
CA TYR A 52 -6.09 3.97 -10.54
C TYR A 52 -6.47 3.67 -9.09
N GLY A 53 -6.82 4.70 -8.31
CA GLY A 53 -7.29 4.55 -6.93
C GLY A 53 -8.52 3.67 -6.82
N TRP A 54 -9.45 3.77 -7.77
CA TRP A 54 -10.64 2.93 -7.82
C TRP A 54 -10.31 1.44 -8.02
N ILE A 55 -9.38 1.11 -8.93
CA ILE A 55 -8.92 -0.28 -9.14
C ILE A 55 -8.29 -0.82 -7.86
N VAL A 56 -7.42 -0.03 -7.22
CA VAL A 56 -6.79 -0.40 -5.94
C VAL A 56 -7.85 -0.65 -4.88
N ALA A 57 -8.83 0.24 -4.74
CA ALA A 57 -9.90 0.11 -3.74
C ALA A 57 -10.73 -1.17 -3.92
N VAL A 58 -10.93 -1.64 -5.15
CA VAL A 58 -11.66 -2.90 -5.43
C VAL A 58 -10.87 -4.12 -4.93
N PHE A 59 -9.54 -4.11 -5.08
CA PHE A 59 -8.70 -5.28 -4.83
C PHE A 59 -7.91 -5.24 -3.52
N VAL A 60 -7.92 -4.13 -2.78
CA VAL A 60 -7.13 -3.95 -1.56
C VAL A 60 -7.44 -4.98 -0.46
N VAL A 61 -8.67 -5.49 -0.44
CA VAL A 61 -9.17 -6.42 0.59
C VAL A 61 -8.95 -7.90 0.21
N THR A 62 -8.48 -8.18 -1.02
CA THR A 62 -8.33 -9.53 -1.57
C THR A 62 -7.48 -10.43 -0.67
N ALA A 63 -6.34 -9.94 -0.18
CA ALA A 63 -5.46 -10.72 0.70
C ALA A 63 -6.17 -11.14 1.99
N HIS A 64 -6.95 -10.24 2.60
CA HIS A 64 -7.68 -10.50 3.85
C HIS A 64 -8.82 -11.50 3.62
N ALA A 65 -9.56 -11.36 2.52
CA ALA A 65 -10.60 -12.31 2.14
C ALA A 65 -10.03 -13.74 1.93
N ILE A 66 -8.85 -13.87 1.33
CA ILE A 66 -8.23 -15.20 1.11
C ILE A 66 -7.78 -15.84 2.43
N VAL A 67 -7.13 -15.07 3.31
CA VAL A 67 -6.59 -15.60 4.57
C VAL A 67 -7.69 -15.96 5.56
N ILE A 68 -8.70 -15.10 5.69
CA ILE A 68 -9.73 -15.21 6.74
C ILE A 68 -10.88 -16.11 6.27
N GLU A 69 -11.39 -15.92 5.05
CA GLU A 69 -12.54 -16.66 4.53
C GLU A 69 -12.14 -17.91 3.73
N ARG A 70 -10.83 -18.16 3.52
CA ARG A 70 -10.29 -19.34 2.82
C ARG A 70 -10.87 -19.58 1.43
N VAL A 71 -11.26 -18.51 0.74
CA VAL A 71 -11.92 -18.55 -0.58
C VAL A 71 -10.98 -18.79 -1.77
N GLY A 72 -9.66 -18.89 -1.52
CA GLY A 72 -8.66 -19.16 -2.55
C GLY A 72 -8.73 -18.19 -3.73
N LEU A 73 -8.79 -18.69 -4.97
CA LEU A 73 -8.85 -17.87 -6.19
C LEU A 73 -10.15 -17.06 -6.33
N ARG A 74 -11.21 -17.41 -5.59
CA ARG A 74 -12.48 -16.64 -5.58
C ARG A 74 -12.39 -15.37 -4.74
N GLY A 75 -11.25 -15.13 -4.09
CA GLY A 75 -11.00 -13.94 -3.27
C GLY A 75 -11.15 -12.61 -4.02
N LEU A 76 -10.83 -12.56 -5.32
CA LEU A 76 -11.01 -11.33 -6.12
C LEU A 76 -12.47 -10.92 -6.25
N LYS A 77 -13.36 -11.88 -6.56
CA LYS A 77 -14.80 -11.62 -6.69
C LYS A 77 -15.37 -11.18 -5.35
N ARG A 78 -14.95 -11.86 -4.28
CA ARG A 78 -15.38 -11.56 -2.91
C ARG A 78 -14.94 -10.15 -2.47
N SER A 79 -13.69 -9.76 -2.76
CA SER A 79 -13.20 -8.41 -2.52
C SER A 79 -14.03 -7.37 -3.28
N ALA A 80 -14.38 -7.63 -4.54
CA ALA A 80 -15.21 -6.73 -5.34
C ALA A 80 -16.65 -6.58 -4.82
N GLU A 81 -17.22 -7.64 -4.23
CA GLU A 81 -18.54 -7.63 -3.59
C GLU A 81 -18.50 -6.86 -2.25
N LEU A 82 -17.48 -7.11 -1.42
CA LEU A 82 -17.27 -6.41 -0.14
C LEU A 82 -17.00 -4.90 -0.32
N THR A 83 -16.32 -4.52 -1.39
CA THR A 83 -15.99 -3.10 -1.67
C THR A 83 -17.05 -2.38 -2.51
N LYS A 84 -18.08 -3.08 -2.99
CA LYS A 84 -19.22 -2.48 -3.73
C LYS A 84 -19.86 -1.37 -2.87
N GLU A 85 -20.23 -0.25 -3.49
CA GLU A 85 -20.82 0.96 -2.84
C GLU A 85 -19.87 1.79 -1.95
N TYR A 86 -18.81 1.21 -1.38
CA TYR A 86 -17.86 1.91 -0.50
C TYR A 86 -16.51 2.25 -1.15
N ARG A 87 -16.41 2.17 -2.48
CA ARG A 87 -15.15 2.38 -3.22
C ARG A 87 -14.54 3.76 -2.96
N TRP A 88 -15.37 4.80 -2.94
CA TRP A 88 -14.93 6.18 -2.71
C TRP A 88 -14.43 6.43 -1.28
N PRO A 89 -15.14 6.00 -0.22
CA PRO A 89 -14.60 6.01 1.13
C PRO A 89 -13.25 5.28 1.26
N ILE A 90 -13.10 4.10 0.64
CA ILE A 90 -11.85 3.33 0.67
C ILE A 90 -10.71 4.11 0.00
N VAL A 91 -10.96 4.71 -1.16
CA VAL A 91 -9.98 5.58 -1.83
C VAL A 91 -9.60 6.76 -0.93
N GLY A 92 -10.58 7.40 -0.27
CA GLY A 92 -10.32 8.50 0.66
C GLY A 92 -9.42 8.09 1.83
N THR A 93 -9.71 6.96 2.46
CA THR A 93 -8.90 6.44 3.58
C THR A 93 -7.49 6.05 3.12
N LEU A 94 -7.36 5.42 1.95
CA LEU A 94 -6.06 5.07 1.36
C LEU A 94 -5.27 6.31 0.95
N ALA A 95 -5.93 7.33 0.40
CA ALA A 95 -5.30 8.60 0.06
C ALA A 95 -4.79 9.31 1.32
N LEU A 96 -5.59 9.32 2.41
CA LEU A 96 -5.17 9.89 3.69
C LEU A 96 -3.97 9.11 4.27
N ALA A 97 -4.02 7.77 4.24
CA ALA A 97 -2.90 6.94 4.65
C ALA A 97 -1.65 7.18 3.80
N ALA A 98 -1.81 7.38 2.48
CA ALA A 98 -0.71 7.70 1.58
C ALA A 98 -0.14 9.10 1.85
N ILE A 99 -0.96 10.08 2.18
CA ILE A 99 -0.52 11.43 2.59
C ILE A 99 0.26 11.33 3.90
N CYS A 100 -0.25 10.63 4.91
CA CYS A 100 0.47 10.42 6.17
C CYS A 100 1.80 9.69 5.95
N PHE A 101 1.79 8.61 5.17
CA PHE A 101 3.00 7.88 4.78
C PHE A 101 4.00 8.80 4.06
N GLY A 102 3.53 9.59 3.09
CA GLY A 102 4.35 10.55 2.34
C GLY A 102 4.94 11.63 3.23
N LEU A 103 4.16 12.18 4.16
CA LEU A 103 4.63 13.16 5.14
C LEU A 103 5.71 12.57 6.05
N ILE A 104 5.49 11.36 6.59
CA ILE A 104 6.46 10.67 7.45
C ILE A 104 7.77 10.44 6.68
N ASN A 105 7.70 9.92 5.46
CA ASN A 105 8.90 9.68 4.65
C ASN A 105 9.60 10.97 4.24
N THR A 106 8.84 12.04 3.92
CA THR A 106 9.42 13.33 3.52
C THR A 106 10.07 14.03 4.70
N VAL A 107 9.44 14.03 5.87
CA VAL A 107 9.99 14.65 7.09
C VAL A 107 11.19 13.87 7.58
N ILE A 108 11.05 12.56 7.81
CA ILE A 108 12.15 11.75 8.36
C ILE A 108 13.26 11.58 7.33
N GLY A 109 12.92 11.27 6.08
CA GLY A 109 13.89 11.14 4.99
C GLY A 109 14.59 12.47 4.68
N GLY A 110 13.85 13.58 4.69
CA GLY A 110 14.42 14.92 4.50
C GLY A 110 15.37 15.32 5.63
N VAL A 111 14.98 15.15 6.89
CA VAL A 111 15.83 15.42 8.05
C VAL A 111 17.07 14.52 8.04
N ALA A 112 16.91 13.22 7.76
CA ALA A 112 18.04 12.30 7.65
C ALA A 112 19.00 12.75 6.54
N THR A 113 18.48 13.08 5.35
CA THR A 113 19.31 13.53 4.22
C THR A 113 20.08 14.80 4.56
N LEU A 114 19.42 15.81 5.15
CA LEU A 114 20.07 17.05 5.57
C LEU A 114 21.15 16.81 6.64
N PHE A 115 20.88 15.93 7.60
CA PHE A 115 21.84 15.53 8.63
C PHE A 115 23.08 14.85 8.02
N PHE A 116 22.90 13.94 7.07
CA PHE A 116 24.02 13.27 6.38
C PHE A 116 24.81 14.22 5.50
N VAL A 117 24.15 15.10 4.74
CA VAL A 117 24.83 16.12 3.93
C VAL A 117 25.67 17.05 4.81
N ALA A 118 25.19 17.43 5.99
CA ALA A 118 25.94 18.24 6.96
C ALA A 118 27.13 17.48 7.59
N LEU A 119 26.98 16.18 7.84
CA LEU A 119 28.04 15.33 8.39
C LEU A 119 29.17 15.09 7.37
N VAL A 120 28.82 14.92 6.09
CA VAL A 120 29.79 14.73 5.01
C VAL A 120 30.55 16.02 4.70
N SER A 121 29.89 17.18 4.74
CA SER A 121 30.54 18.47 4.44
C SER A 121 31.51 18.97 5.52
N THR A 122 31.48 18.39 6.73
CA THR A 122 32.30 18.80 7.88
C THR A 122 33.58 17.97 8.07
N THR A 123 33.78 16.88 7.32
CA THR A 123 34.96 16.01 7.46
C THR A 123 35.91 16.18 6.26
N GLN A 124 36.98 16.99 6.43
CA GLN A 124 37.96 17.27 5.36
C GLN A 124 38.84 16.05 4.97
N ASP A 125 38.86 14.96 5.75
CA ASP A 125 39.65 13.74 5.48
C ASP A 125 38.78 12.56 4.93
N GLY A 126 37.61 12.88 4.38
CA GLY A 126 36.44 11.98 4.29
C GLY A 126 36.35 10.93 3.17
N ALA A 127 37.44 10.47 2.53
CA ALA A 127 37.33 9.51 1.42
C ALA A 127 36.80 8.11 1.85
N TYR A 128 37.17 7.63 3.05
CA TYR A 128 36.81 6.29 3.53
C TYR A 128 35.60 6.30 4.49
N LEU A 129 35.46 7.34 5.31
CA LEU A 129 34.28 7.54 6.15
C LEU A 129 33.07 8.03 5.34
N GLY A 130 33.29 8.80 4.27
CA GLY A 130 32.23 9.23 3.34
C GLY A 130 31.60 8.08 2.56
N ALA A 131 32.32 6.97 2.33
CA ALA A 131 31.75 5.79 1.69
C ALA A 131 30.77 5.04 2.62
N LEU A 132 31.11 4.86 3.91
CA LEU A 132 30.26 4.18 4.89
C LEU A 132 29.10 5.05 5.39
N THR A 133 29.36 6.34 5.64
CA THR A 133 28.33 7.31 6.07
C THR A 133 27.50 7.86 4.92
N GLY A 134 28.02 7.87 3.68
CA GLY A 134 27.30 8.39 2.51
C GLY A 134 26.46 7.37 1.75
N SER A 135 26.57 6.07 2.02
CA SER A 135 25.82 5.06 1.24
C SER A 135 25.05 4.03 2.07
N ILE A 136 25.66 3.39 3.08
CA ILE A 136 25.01 2.28 3.81
C ILE A 136 24.08 2.78 4.91
N LEU A 137 24.52 3.75 5.73
CA LEU A 137 23.73 4.23 6.85
C LEU A 137 22.44 4.97 6.44
N PRO A 138 22.44 5.84 5.39
CA PRO A 138 21.22 6.43 4.86
C PRO A 138 20.27 5.39 4.26
N LEU A 139 20.81 4.36 3.59
CA LEU A 139 20.02 3.26 3.04
C LEU A 139 19.30 2.46 4.13
N LEU A 140 20.00 2.12 5.22
CA LEU A 140 19.41 1.42 6.37
C LEU A 140 18.30 2.24 7.02
N LEU A 141 18.54 3.53 7.24
CA LEU A 141 17.52 4.44 7.79
C LEU A 141 16.30 4.56 6.86
N TYR A 142 16.53 4.75 5.56
CA TYR A 142 15.46 4.78 4.57
C TYR A 142 14.65 3.49 4.58
N SER A 143 15.31 2.32 4.56
CA SER A 143 14.63 1.02 4.59
C SER A 143 13.80 0.82 5.87
N THR A 144 14.31 1.31 7.01
CA THR A 144 13.61 1.21 8.30
C THR A 144 12.35 2.07 8.31
N VAL A 145 12.48 3.33 7.88
CA VAL A 145 11.36 4.28 7.80
C VAL A 145 10.31 3.78 6.80
N PHE A 146 10.75 3.29 5.65
CA PHE A 146 9.88 2.71 4.63
C PHE A 146 9.12 1.48 5.17
N THR A 147 9.79 0.61 5.92
CA THR A 147 9.19 -0.58 6.54
C THR A 147 8.10 -0.20 7.53
N ILE A 148 8.38 0.78 8.41
CA ILE A 148 7.39 1.29 9.39
C ILE A 148 6.17 1.85 8.66
N GLY A 149 6.39 2.67 7.64
CA GLY A 149 5.30 3.27 6.89
C GLY A 149 4.47 2.24 6.11
N THR A 150 5.10 1.21 5.55
CA THR A 150 4.39 0.10 4.90
C THR A 150 3.54 -0.69 5.90
N GLY A 151 4.07 -0.91 7.12
CA GLY A 151 3.33 -1.54 8.21
C GLY A 151 2.06 -0.77 8.58
N LEU A 152 2.12 0.56 8.63
CA LEU A 152 0.95 1.41 8.87
C LEU A 152 -0.13 1.19 7.81
N VAL A 153 0.26 1.16 6.54
CA VAL A 153 -0.67 0.90 5.43
C VAL A 153 -1.33 -0.48 5.57
N CYS A 154 -0.56 -1.51 5.95
CA CYS A 154 -1.13 -2.84 6.21
C CYS A 154 -2.19 -2.83 7.33
N ILE A 155 -1.95 -2.10 8.42
CA ILE A 155 -2.92 -1.96 9.52
C ILE A 155 -4.19 -1.25 9.03
N VAL A 156 -4.06 -0.18 8.24
CA VAL A 156 -5.21 0.53 7.67
C VAL A 156 -6.04 -0.39 6.78
N ILE A 157 -5.41 -1.21 5.94
CA ILE A 157 -6.12 -2.16 5.08
C ILE A 157 -6.86 -3.22 5.92
N ALA A 158 -6.25 -3.72 6.99
CA ALA A 158 -6.89 -4.67 7.91
C ALA A 158 -8.12 -4.05 8.59
N LEU A 159 -8.03 -2.78 9.02
CA LEU A 159 -9.16 -2.04 9.60
C LEU A 159 -10.28 -1.81 8.58
N ILE A 160 -9.95 -1.48 7.33
CA ILE A 160 -10.94 -1.34 6.25
C ILE A 160 -11.68 -2.66 6.05
N TYR A 161 -10.99 -3.80 6.03
CA TYR A 161 -11.64 -5.10 5.92
C TYR A 161 -12.60 -5.35 7.09
N ALA A 162 -12.13 -5.16 8.32
CA ALA A 162 -12.94 -5.39 9.52
C ALA A 162 -14.20 -4.51 9.52
N ARG A 163 -14.08 -3.22 9.19
CA ARG A 163 -15.21 -2.29 9.11
C ARG A 163 -16.17 -2.61 7.98
N LEU A 164 -15.69 -2.98 6.79
CA LEU A 164 -16.56 -3.40 5.70
C LEU A 164 -17.37 -4.64 6.07
N ARG A 165 -16.76 -5.57 6.80
CA ARG A 165 -17.43 -6.79 7.26
C ARG A 165 -18.48 -6.50 8.33
N GLU A 166 -18.15 -5.64 9.30
CA GLU A 166 -19.09 -5.16 10.32
C GLU A 166 -20.31 -4.48 9.68
N ILE A 167 -20.10 -3.56 8.73
CA ILE A 167 -21.17 -2.82 8.06
C ILE A 167 -22.07 -3.72 7.20
N LYS A 168 -21.47 -4.64 6.42
CA LYS A 168 -22.21 -5.42 5.42
C LYS A 168 -22.77 -6.73 5.93
N GLU A 169 -22.08 -7.37 6.85
CA GLU A 169 -22.44 -8.71 7.33
C GLU A 169 -23.02 -8.67 8.74
N GLY A 170 -22.95 -7.53 9.44
CA GLY A 170 -23.48 -7.37 10.79
C GLY A 170 -22.73 -8.17 11.86
N ILE A 171 -21.62 -8.83 11.50
CA ILE A 171 -20.79 -9.60 12.42
C ILE A 171 -19.82 -8.62 13.09
N SER A 172 -20.22 -8.07 14.24
CA SER A 172 -19.28 -7.36 15.12
C SER A 172 -18.42 -8.39 15.88
N VAL A 173 -17.22 -7.98 16.29
CA VAL A 173 -16.31 -8.79 17.12
C VAL A 173 -16.99 -9.24 18.43
N ASP A 174 -18.03 -8.52 18.88
CA ASP A 174 -18.78 -8.82 20.10
C ASP A 174 -19.68 -10.07 19.98
N GLN A 175 -20.19 -10.39 18.78
CA GLN A 175 -20.97 -11.63 18.59
C GLN A 175 -20.10 -12.90 18.67
N ILE A 176 -18.80 -12.77 18.43
CA ILE A 176 -17.85 -13.87 18.62
C ILE A 176 -17.54 -14.04 20.12
N ALA A 177 -17.49 -12.94 20.88
CA ALA A 177 -17.30 -12.97 22.34
C ALA A 177 -18.51 -13.59 23.07
N ALA A 178 -19.74 -13.34 22.59
CA ALA A 178 -20.97 -13.88 23.16
C ALA A 178 -21.13 -15.42 23.05
N VAL A 179 -20.26 -16.11 22.29
CA VAL A 179 -20.23 -17.59 22.23
C VAL A 179 -19.24 -18.18 23.24
N PHE A 180 -18.39 -17.34 23.85
CA PHE A 180 -17.41 -17.74 24.87
C PHE A 180 -17.78 -17.31 26.30
N GLU A 181 -18.87 -16.55 26.47
CA GLU A 181 -19.59 -16.38 27.75
C GLU A 181 -20.62 -17.51 27.95
#